data_AF-A0A3N7EU60-F1
#
_entry.id   AF-A0A3N7EU60-F1
#
_cell.length_a   1.000
_cell.length_b   1.000
_cell.length_c   1.000
_cell.angle_alpha   90.00
_cell.angle_beta   90.00
_cell.angle_gamma   90.00
#
_symmetry.space_group_name_H-M   'P 1'
#
loop_
_entity.id
_entity.type
_entity.pdbx_description
1 polymer ?
#
loop_
_entity_poly.entity_id
_entity_poly.type
_entity_poly.pdbx_seq_one_letter_code
_entity_poly.pdbx_strand_id
1 'polypeptide(L)'
;MTVNVPDLSYSSIYHETKEPAKDNKAAELNLAVISPSLEPHGTVRSTKRARIVGVALELYYSKISLMPVGSKIEFFEFFKVWSGQDDDAGRDCETRDDQENVGKESVTKEGRIPLPCEILQPVLRILGHCLLGPKKDKELIGAACAACRSLYSSCSWTVCRLVLNLLII
;
A
#
# COMPACT_ATOMS: atom_id res chain seq x y z
N MET A 1 -15.68 -0.27 -4.16
CA MET A 1 -15.55 0.67 -5.30
C MET A 1 -15.57 -0.10 -6.61
N THR A 2 -16.22 0.46 -7.63
CA THR A 2 -16.23 -0.07 -9.00
C THR A 2 -15.49 0.89 -9.92
N VAL A 3 -14.65 0.37 -10.79
CA VAL A 3 -13.99 1.16 -11.84
C VAL A 3 -14.32 0.58 -13.19
N ASN A 4 -14.46 1.46 -14.19
CA ASN A 4 -14.52 1.03 -15.57
C ASN A 4 -13.09 0.78 -16.05
N VAL A 5 -12.79 -0.43 -16.51
CA VAL A 5 -11.50 -0.75 -17.12
C VAL A 5 -11.57 -0.29 -18.59
N PRO A 6 -10.79 0.73 -18.98
CA PRO A 6 -10.83 1.23 -20.35
C PRO A 6 -10.28 0.18 -21.30
N ASP A 7 -10.99 -0.05 -22.40
CA ASP A 7 -10.59 -0.93 -23.49
C ASP A 7 -10.16 -0.08 -24.69
N LEU A 8 -8.95 -0.33 -25.19
CA LEU A 8 -8.32 0.38 -26.30
C LEU A 8 -9.00 0.09 -27.65
N SER A 9 -9.84 -0.94 -27.74
CA SER A 9 -10.66 -1.21 -28.92
C SER A 9 -11.75 -0.15 -29.14
N TYR A 10 -12.09 0.66 -28.14
CA TYR A 10 -13.10 1.71 -28.26
C TYR A 10 -12.49 3.12 -28.20
N SER A 11 -13.12 4.04 -28.94
CA SER A 11 -12.75 5.44 -28.89
C SER A 11 -12.99 5.99 -27.48
N SER A 12 -12.01 6.72 -26.97
CA SER A 12 -12.05 7.42 -25.68
C SER A 12 -11.70 8.89 -25.89
N ILE A 13 -11.81 9.70 -24.83
CA ILE A 13 -11.46 11.13 -24.87
C ILE A 13 -10.03 11.38 -25.39
N TYR A 14 -9.13 10.41 -25.25
CA TYR A 14 -7.72 10.54 -25.63
C TYR A 14 -7.31 9.69 -26.84
N HIS A 15 -8.21 8.87 -27.40
CA HIS A 15 -7.88 7.93 -28.47
C HIS A 15 -9.08 7.69 -29.39
N GLU A 16 -8.88 7.75 -30.71
CA GLU A 16 -9.91 7.43 -31.69
C GLU A 16 -9.54 6.13 -32.43
N THR A 17 -10.42 5.12 -32.41
CA THR A 17 -10.17 3.86 -33.11
C THR A 17 -10.53 3.99 -34.59
N LYS A 18 -9.64 3.55 -35.48
CA LYS A 18 -9.83 3.65 -36.94
C LYS A 18 -10.88 2.70 -37.51
N GLU A 19 -11.25 1.64 -36.79
CA GLU A 19 -12.31 0.71 -37.20
C GLU A 19 -13.45 0.69 -36.19
N PRO A 20 -14.71 0.81 -36.62
CA PRO A 20 -15.85 0.70 -35.71
C PRO A 20 -15.97 -0.75 -35.27
N ALA A 21 -15.95 -0.99 -33.96
CA ALA A 21 -16.22 -2.30 -33.39
C ALA A 21 -17.60 -2.80 -33.90
N LYS A 22 -17.59 -3.92 -34.63
CA LYS A 22 -18.78 -4.72 -34.91
C LYS A 22 -19.23 -5.30 -33.56
N ASP A 23 -20.23 -4.65 -32.97
CA ASP A 23 -21.14 -5.12 -31.92
C ASP A 23 -21.24 -4.12 -30.77
N ASN A 24 -22.48 -3.68 -30.50
CA ASN A 24 -22.87 -2.73 -29.46
C ASN A 24 -22.68 -3.24 -28.00
N LYS A 25 -21.79 -4.21 -27.77
CA LYS A 25 -21.51 -4.78 -26.42
C LYS A 25 -20.52 -3.94 -25.59
N ALA A 26 -19.95 -2.90 -26.18
CA ALA A 26 -18.90 -2.05 -25.62
C ALA A 26 -19.23 -1.38 -24.28
N ALA A 27 -20.49 -1.01 -24.08
CA ALA A 27 -20.90 -0.19 -22.95
C ALA A 27 -21.18 -0.98 -21.67
N GLU A 28 -21.25 -2.32 -21.73
CA GLU A 28 -21.82 -3.12 -20.64
C GLU A 28 -20.81 -3.91 -19.78
N LEU A 29 -19.56 -4.15 -20.22
CA LEU A 29 -18.80 -5.30 -19.67
C LEU A 29 -17.44 -5.06 -18.99
N ASN A 30 -17.01 -3.83 -18.70
CA ASN A 30 -15.72 -3.63 -18.02
C ASN A 30 -15.82 -3.02 -16.61
N LEU A 31 -16.89 -3.35 -15.89
CA LEU A 31 -17.06 -2.91 -14.51
C LEU A 31 -16.28 -3.84 -13.55
N ALA A 32 -15.07 -3.43 -13.17
CA ALA A 32 -14.28 -4.16 -12.18
C ALA A 32 -14.63 -3.69 -10.76
N VAL A 33 -15.05 -4.62 -9.90
CA VAL A 33 -15.26 -4.37 -8.47
C VAL A 33 -13.91 -4.46 -7.75
N ILE A 34 -13.32 -3.31 -7.41
CA ILE A 34 -12.07 -3.23 -6.63
C ILE A 34 -12.31 -3.65 -5.18
N SER A 35 -13.44 -3.25 -4.62
CA SER A 35 -13.78 -3.56 -3.23
C SER A 35 -15.29 -3.81 -3.09
N PRO A 36 -15.74 -5.01 -2.65
CA PRO A 36 -17.14 -5.22 -2.26
C PRO A 36 -17.55 -4.29 -1.11
N SER A 37 -18.83 -3.93 -1.05
CA SER A 37 -19.39 -3.10 0.01
C SER A 37 -19.16 -3.75 1.38
N LEU A 38 -18.80 -2.91 2.35
CA LEU A 38 -18.70 -3.35 3.74
C LEU A 38 -20.10 -3.28 4.35
N GLU A 39 -20.65 -4.43 4.77
CA GLU A 39 -21.90 -4.44 5.52
C GLU A 39 -21.72 -3.72 6.88
N PRO A 40 -22.76 -3.10 7.46
CA PRO A 40 -22.69 -2.55 8.80
C PRO A 40 -22.51 -3.67 9.83
N HIS A 41 -21.41 -3.66 10.58
CA HIS A 41 -21.12 -4.70 11.57
C HIS A 41 -21.30 -4.16 12.99
N GLY A 42 -22.20 -4.76 13.79
CA GLY A 42 -22.42 -4.38 15.19
C GLY A 42 -21.27 -4.78 16.14
N THR A 43 -20.41 -5.72 15.74
CA THR A 43 -19.21 -6.09 16.49
C THR A 43 -18.10 -6.52 15.53
N VAL A 44 -16.87 -6.07 15.79
CA VAL A 44 -15.72 -6.37 14.92
C VAL A 44 -15.10 -7.71 15.28
N ARG A 45 -15.35 -8.74 14.46
CA ARG A 45 -14.69 -10.04 14.58
C ARG A 45 -13.27 -9.99 13.98
N SER A 46 -12.34 -10.77 14.53
CA SER A 46 -10.94 -10.84 14.08
C SER A 46 -10.78 -11.06 12.58
N THR A 47 -11.63 -11.90 11.99
CA THR A 47 -11.65 -12.24 10.56
C THR A 47 -12.03 -11.07 9.66
N LYS A 48 -12.73 -10.06 10.19
CA LYS A 48 -13.18 -8.87 9.44
C LYS A 48 -12.34 -7.62 9.70
N ARG A 49 -11.46 -7.64 10.73
CA ARG A 49 -10.61 -6.50 11.12
C ARG A 49 -9.77 -5.98 9.95
N ALA A 50 -9.11 -6.87 9.22
CA ALA A 50 -8.25 -6.48 8.11
C ALA A 50 -9.02 -5.74 7.02
N ARG A 51 -10.24 -6.19 6.74
CA ARG A 51 -11.12 -5.57 5.74
C ARG A 51 -11.60 -4.19 6.17
N ILE A 52 -11.99 -4.04 7.44
CA ILE A 52 -12.42 -2.75 8.01
C ILE A 52 -11.28 -1.75 7.96
N VAL A 53 -10.07 -2.16 8.38
CA VAL A 53 -8.87 -1.32 8.31
C VAL A 53 -8.56 -0.96 6.85
N GLY A 54 -8.61 -1.93 5.92
CA GLY A 54 -8.40 -1.66 4.50
C GLY A 54 -9.34 -0.59 3.95
N VAL A 55 -10.64 -0.65 4.27
CA VAL A 55 -11.62 0.38 3.86
C VAL A 55 -11.32 1.74 4.50
N ALA A 56 -10.92 1.77 5.79
CA ALA A 56 -10.52 3.01 6.44
C ALA A 56 -9.29 3.65 5.76
N LEU A 57 -8.34 2.85 5.31
CA LEU A 57 -7.17 3.32 4.54
C LEU A 57 -7.54 3.80 3.13
N GLU A 58 -8.53 3.17 2.48
CA GLU A 58 -9.07 3.68 1.22
C GLU A 58 -9.70 5.07 1.39
N LEU A 59 -10.43 5.30 2.50
CA LEU A 59 -10.98 6.61 2.85
C LEU A 59 -9.89 7.64 3.15
N TYR A 60 -8.86 7.23 3.90
CA TYR A 60 -7.67 8.06 4.14
C TYR A 60 -7.02 8.49 2.82
N TYR A 61 -6.78 7.53 1.92
CA TYR A 61 -6.21 7.81 0.61
C TYR A 61 -7.08 8.74 -0.23
N SER A 62 -8.41 8.57 -0.20
CA SER A 62 -9.37 9.43 -0.91
C SER A 62 -9.30 10.90 -0.51
N LYS A 63 -8.75 11.20 0.68
CA LYS A 63 -8.56 12.56 1.21
C LYS A 63 -7.09 12.89 1.47
N ILE A 64 -6.15 12.14 0.92
CA ILE A 64 -4.71 12.24 1.22
C ILE A 64 -4.13 13.65 1.02
N SER A 65 -4.63 14.40 0.04
CA SER A 65 -4.18 15.76 -0.24
C SER A 65 -4.57 16.77 0.86
N LEU A 66 -5.66 16.48 1.59
CA LEU A 66 -6.18 17.29 2.69
C LEU A 66 -5.63 16.85 4.05
N MET A 67 -5.09 15.63 4.15
CA MET A 67 -4.52 15.14 5.40
C MET A 67 -3.27 15.94 5.78
N PRO A 68 -3.14 16.36 7.05
CA PRO A 68 -1.96 17.08 7.52
C PRO A 68 -0.71 16.19 7.45
N VAL A 69 0.45 16.82 7.28
CA VAL A 69 1.73 16.09 7.13
C VAL A 69 2.02 15.23 8.36
N GLY A 70 1.78 15.74 9.57
CA GLY A 70 1.97 14.98 10.82
C GLY A 70 1.21 13.65 10.84
N SER A 71 -0.06 13.64 10.39
CA SER A 71 -0.86 12.41 10.31
C SER A 71 -0.26 11.37 9.34
N LYS A 72 0.43 11.82 8.28
CA LYS A 72 1.10 10.92 7.33
C LYS A 72 2.39 10.35 7.91
N ILE A 73 3.14 11.14 8.68
CA ILE A 73 4.36 10.70 9.36
C ILE A 73 4.01 9.66 10.44
N GLU A 74 3.04 9.94 11.31
CA GLU A 74 2.57 8.99 12.34
C GLU A 74 2.10 7.67 11.71
N PHE A 75 1.41 7.75 10.58
CA PHE A 75 0.99 6.58 9.82
C PHE A 75 2.18 5.73 9.36
N PHE A 76 3.28 6.33 8.91
CA PHE A 76 4.48 5.59 8.48
C PHE A 76 5.30 5.04 9.63
N GLU A 77 5.40 5.75 10.75
CA GLU A 77 6.04 5.24 11.97
C GLU A 77 5.34 3.99 12.49
N PHE A 78 4.01 3.92 12.37
CA PHE A 78 3.27 2.71 12.73
C PHE A 78 3.71 1.47 11.93
N PHE A 79 4.06 1.61 10.64
CA PHE A 79 4.55 0.47 9.85
C PHE A 79 5.95 0.01 10.21
N LYS A 80 6.78 0.92 10.72
CA LYS A 80 8.10 0.55 11.26
C LYS A 80 7.91 -0.36 12.47
N VAL A 81 7.07 0.05 13.43
CA VAL A 81 6.72 -0.77 14.60
C VAL A 81 6.04 -2.08 14.19
N TRP A 82 5.09 -2.04 13.24
CA TRP A 82 4.36 -3.23 12.78
C TRP A 82 5.27 -4.30 12.18
N SER A 83 6.34 -3.88 11.49
CA SER A 83 7.30 -4.78 10.84
C SER A 83 8.12 -5.61 11.83
N GLY A 84 8.09 -5.26 13.12
CA GLY A 84 8.92 -5.87 14.16
C GLY A 84 10.41 -5.75 13.86
N GLN A 85 10.79 -4.78 13.02
CA GLN A 85 12.14 -4.52 12.57
C GLN A 85 12.59 -3.18 13.15
N ASP A 86 13.26 -3.24 14.30
CA ASP A 86 14.05 -2.14 14.86
C ASP A 86 15.38 -2.01 14.10
N ASP A 87 15.33 -2.05 12.77
CA ASP A 87 16.55 -1.86 12.00
C ASP A 87 16.88 -0.36 12.01
N ASP A 88 18.03 -0.07 12.60
CA ASP A 88 18.87 1.11 12.40
C ASP A 88 19.33 1.24 10.93
N ALA A 89 18.40 1.06 9.99
CA ALA A 89 18.58 1.32 8.57
C ALA A 89 18.18 2.77 8.28
N GLY A 90 18.78 3.70 9.05
CA GLY A 90 18.68 5.14 8.86
C GLY A 90 19.55 5.68 7.71
N ARG A 91 20.08 4.84 6.82
CA ARG A 91 20.90 5.32 5.69
C ARG A 91 20.38 4.79 4.36
N ASP A 92 20.53 5.60 3.31
CA ASP A 92 20.22 5.34 1.89
C ASP A 92 18.89 5.90 1.35
N CYS A 93 18.39 7.01 1.90
CA CYS A 93 17.63 7.97 1.09
C CYS A 93 18.22 9.38 1.18
N GLU A 94 19.40 9.51 1.79
CA GLU A 94 20.22 10.71 1.65
C GLU A 94 21.18 10.49 0.49
N THR A 95 21.26 11.48 -0.39
CA THR A 95 22.37 11.64 -1.32
C THR A 95 23.68 11.41 -0.57
N ARG A 96 24.52 10.53 -1.13
CA ARG A 96 25.90 10.20 -0.74
C ARG A 96 26.60 11.30 0.08
N ASP A 97 27.00 10.99 1.32
CA ASP A 97 28.37 11.14 1.83
C ASP A 97 28.50 10.63 3.30
N ASP A 98 29.53 9.79 3.48
CA ASP A 98 30.42 9.48 4.63
C ASP A 98 29.96 9.23 6.10
N GLN A 99 30.43 8.05 6.56
CA GLN A 99 31.04 7.68 7.86
C GLN A 99 30.25 7.07 9.05
N GLU A 100 30.76 5.89 9.43
CA GLU A 100 31.10 5.27 10.74
C GLU A 100 30.07 5.02 11.87
N ASN A 101 29.88 3.71 12.13
CA ASN A 101 30.13 2.94 13.36
C ASN A 101 29.30 3.19 14.65
N VAL A 102 28.67 2.12 15.17
CA VAL A 102 28.87 1.47 16.49
C VAL A 102 27.62 0.62 16.83
N GLY A 103 27.86 -0.65 17.15
CA GLY A 103 26.81 -1.64 17.37
C GLY A 103 25.95 -1.45 18.62
N LYS A 104 24.76 -2.04 18.58
CA LYS A 104 23.99 -2.36 19.78
C LYS A 104 23.11 -3.58 19.56
N GLU A 105 23.30 -4.56 20.43
CA GLU A 105 22.47 -5.73 20.58
C GLU A 105 21.19 -5.35 21.34
N SER A 106 20.00 -5.62 20.79
CA SER A 106 18.82 -5.79 21.63
C SER A 106 17.74 -6.64 20.95
N VAL A 107 17.48 -7.75 21.61
CA VAL A 107 16.38 -8.69 21.43
C VAL A 107 15.04 -8.01 21.73
N THR A 108 14.08 -8.15 20.82
CA THR A 108 12.75 -8.73 21.10
C THR A 108 12.09 -9.04 19.75
N LYS A 109 12.16 -10.31 19.34
CA LYS A 109 11.43 -10.83 18.17
C LYS A 109 9.95 -10.95 18.56
N GLU A 110 9.28 -9.83 18.75
CA GLU A 110 7.85 -9.83 18.91
C GLU A 110 7.24 -10.15 17.54
N GLY A 111 6.46 -11.23 17.49
CA GLY A 111 6.18 -11.96 16.26
C GLY A 111 5.68 -11.07 15.13
N ARG A 112 6.36 -11.11 13.97
CA ARG A 112 5.94 -10.43 12.75
C ARG A 112 4.47 -10.74 12.47
N ILE A 113 3.60 -9.73 12.57
CA ILE A 113 2.18 -9.89 12.27
C ILE A 113 2.05 -9.87 10.74
N PRO A 114 1.64 -10.99 10.09
CA PRO A 114 1.50 -11.02 8.64
C PRO A 114 0.50 -9.96 8.22
N LEU A 115 0.92 -9.03 7.36
CA LEU A 115 0.06 -7.97 6.86
C LEU A 115 -0.82 -8.56 5.75
N PRO A 116 -2.17 -8.58 5.92
CA PRO A 116 -3.06 -9.06 4.87
C PRO A 116 -2.91 -8.20 3.60
N CYS A 117 -2.98 -8.83 2.43
CA CYS A 117 -2.82 -8.14 1.14
C CYS A 117 -3.84 -7.02 0.94
N GLU A 118 -5.02 -7.12 1.57
CA GLU A 118 -6.08 -6.11 1.57
C GLU A 118 -5.66 -4.80 2.24
N ILE A 119 -4.73 -4.84 3.20
CA ILE A 119 -4.16 -3.65 3.83
C ILE A 119 -2.96 -3.16 3.03
N LEU A 120 -2.17 -4.07 2.46
CA LEU A 120 -0.95 -3.71 1.73
C LEU A 120 -1.23 -2.78 0.54
N GLN A 121 -2.30 -3.06 -0.23
CA GLN A 121 -2.63 -2.28 -1.41
C GLN A 121 -2.88 -0.79 -1.12
N PRO A 122 -3.78 -0.39 -0.19
CA PRO A 122 -3.96 1.03 0.13
C PRO A 122 -2.72 1.65 0.78
N VAL A 123 -1.93 0.90 1.56
CA VAL A 123 -0.67 1.40 2.15
C VAL A 123 0.33 1.80 1.07
N LEU A 124 0.53 0.96 0.05
CA LEU A 124 1.42 1.26 -1.08
C LEU A 124 0.95 2.48 -1.88
N ARG A 125 -0.36 2.67 -2.04
CA ARG A 125 -0.91 3.88 -2.70
C ARG A 125 -0.59 5.15 -1.89
N ILE A 126 -0.73 5.09 -0.56
CA ILE A 126 -0.42 6.21 0.34
C ILE A 126 1.07 6.54 0.29
N LEU A 127 1.95 5.52 0.35
CA LEU A 127 3.40 5.67 0.23
C LEU A 127 3.78 6.29 -1.12
N GLY A 128 3.24 5.78 -2.22
CA GLY A 128 3.49 6.31 -3.56
C GLY A 128 3.12 7.79 -3.68
N HIS A 129 1.99 8.21 -3.07
CA HIS A 129 1.62 9.63 -3.05
C HIS A 129 2.59 10.49 -2.22
N CYS A 130 3.11 9.99 -1.11
CA CYS A 130 4.02 10.77 -0.25
C CYS A 130 5.44 10.85 -0.83
N LEU A 131 5.89 9.83 -1.56
CA LEU A 131 7.21 9.78 -2.19
C LEU A 131 7.26 10.49 -3.55
N LEU A 132 6.21 10.32 -4.37
CA LEU A 132 6.15 10.82 -5.75
C LEU A 132 5.22 12.02 -5.92
N GLY A 133 4.63 12.49 -4.82
CA GLY A 133 3.70 13.61 -4.82
C GLY A 133 4.36 14.95 -5.15
N PRO A 134 3.55 15.95 -5.53
CA PRO A 134 4.05 17.28 -5.88
C PRO A 134 4.62 18.05 -4.67
N LYS A 135 4.21 17.69 -3.44
CA LYS A 135 4.69 18.30 -2.20
C LYS A 135 5.92 17.55 -1.68
N LYS A 136 7.08 18.18 -1.73
CA LYS A 136 8.35 17.61 -1.27
C LYS A 136 8.66 18.08 0.15
N ASP A 137 8.20 17.31 1.13
CA ASP A 137 8.58 17.45 2.53
C ASP A 137 9.64 16.39 2.86
N LYS A 138 10.82 16.82 3.34
CA LYS A 138 11.96 15.92 3.57
C LYS A 138 11.69 14.94 4.70
N GLU A 139 11.04 15.38 5.77
CA GLU A 139 10.73 14.52 6.91
C GLU A 139 9.69 13.47 6.52
N LEU A 140 8.69 13.88 5.75
CA LEU A 140 7.68 12.97 5.21
C LEU A 140 8.29 11.91 4.29
N ILE A 141 9.21 12.31 3.40
CA ILE A 141 9.89 11.39 2.48
C ILE A 141 10.77 10.42 3.27
N GLY A 142 11.52 10.90 4.26
CA GLY A 142 12.34 10.05 5.14
C GLY A 142 11.51 8.98 5.86
N ALA A 143 10.40 9.40 6.48
CA ALA A 143 9.48 8.49 7.16
C ALA A 143 8.85 7.47 6.19
N ALA A 144 8.41 7.92 5.01
CA ALA A 144 7.84 7.05 3.97
C ALA A 144 8.87 6.03 3.44
N CYS A 145 10.12 6.45 3.21
CA CYS A 145 11.21 5.57 2.78
C CYS A 145 11.54 4.50 3.82
N ALA A 146 11.61 4.89 5.10
CA ALA A 146 11.83 3.94 6.18
C ALA A 146 10.69 2.91 6.26
N ALA A 147 9.43 3.36 6.21
CA ALA A 147 8.28 2.47 6.19
C ALA A 147 8.27 1.53 4.96
N CYS A 148 8.64 2.01 3.77
CA CYS A 148 8.79 1.17 2.58
C CYS A 148 9.76 0.00 2.79
N ARG A 149 10.90 0.24 3.45
CA ARG A 149 11.91 -0.81 3.72
C ARG A 149 11.40 -1.84 4.72
N SER A 150 10.79 -1.37 5.81
CA SER A 150 10.14 -2.20 6.83
C SER A 150 9.01 -3.06 6.26
N LEU A 151 8.28 -2.54 5.28
CA LEU A 151 7.25 -3.29 4.57
C LEU A 151 7.84 -4.29 3.58
N TYR A 152 8.90 -3.92 2.85
CA TYR A 152 9.57 -4.83 1.91
C TYR A 152 10.14 -6.05 2.62
N SER A 153 10.81 -5.86 3.75
CA SER A 153 11.32 -6.95 4.58
C SER A 153 10.18 -7.84 5.08
N SER A 154 9.06 -7.26 5.52
CA SER A 154 7.88 -8.01 6.01
C SER A 154 7.14 -8.76 4.90
N CYS A 155 7.04 -8.16 3.71
CA CYS A 155 6.31 -8.71 2.58
C CYS A 155 7.09 -9.86 1.93
N SER A 156 8.42 -9.79 1.86
CA SER A 156 9.28 -10.89 1.41
C SER A 156 8.98 -12.19 2.16
N TRP A 157 8.78 -12.10 3.49
CA TRP A 157 8.43 -13.27 4.31
C TRP A 157 7.01 -13.78 4.09
N THR A 158 6.06 -12.87 3.83
CA THR A 158 4.65 -13.23 3.64
C THR A 158 4.41 -13.88 2.28
N VAL A 159 5.02 -13.35 1.21
CA VAL A 159 4.92 -13.90 -0.15
C VAL A 159 5.63 -15.25 -0.24
N CYS A 160 6.84 -15.38 0.32
CA CYS A 160 7.55 -16.67 0.36
C CYS A 160 6.75 -17.74 1.12
N ARG A 161 6.03 -17.38 2.19
CA ARG A 161 5.21 -18.33 2.96
C ARG A 161 3.90 -18.69 2.27
N LEU A 162 3.28 -17.79 1.52
CA LEU A 162 2.14 -18.10 0.65
C LEU A 162 2.55 -19.04 -0.49
N VAL A 163 3.69 -18.79 -1.15
CA VAL A 163 4.23 -19.66 -2.21
C VAL A 163 4.66 -21.03 -1.66
N LEU A 164 5.33 -21.08 -0.50
CA LEU A 164 5.67 -22.38 0.12
C LEU A 164 4.43 -23.19 0.52
N ASN A 165 3.38 -22.56 1.05
CA ASN A 165 2.14 -23.28 1.39
C ASN A 165 1.36 -23.72 0.15
N LEU A 166 1.53 -23.06 -1.00
CA LEU A 166 0.93 -23.48 -2.27
C LEU A 166 1.74 -24.57 -2.99
N LEU A 167 3.04 -24.73 -2.67
CA LEU A 167 3.92 -25.74 -3.25
C LEU A 167 3.98 -27.06 -2.43
N ILE A 168 3.30 -27.12 -1.29
CA ILE A 168 3.22 -28.30 -0.40
C ILE A 168 1.85 -29.02 -0.52
N ILE A 169 0.99 -28.58 -1.45
CA ILE A 169 -0.25 -29.28 -1.85
C ILE A 169 -0.08 -29.74 -3.30
#